data_AF-A0A967N741-F1
#
_entry.id   AF-A0A967N741-F1
#
_cell.length_a   1.000
_cell.length_b   1.000
_cell.length_c   1.000
_cell.angle_alpha   90.00
_cell.angle_beta   90.00
_cell.angle_gamma   90.00
#
_symmetry.space_group_name_H-M   'P 1'
#
loop_
_entity.id
_entity.type
_entity.pdbx_description
1 polymer ?
#
loop_
_entity_poly.entity_id
_entity_poly.type
_entity_poly.pdbx_seq_one_letter_code
_entity_poly.pdbx_strand_id
1 'polypeptide(L)'
;ADLLGRARGALLRRATDPWKSDLGGIMNTVVPESRIPSHQAPDARTVDPDLDVVTMAVKVPETLGHVHLWTVRLARGADGDDVLRALAGSTRIARVRIGHGLRGINVIKELALDLGRPRA
;
A
#
# COMPACT_ATOMS: atom_id res chain seq x y z
N ALA A 1 9.61 -16.82 -5.10
CA ALA A 1 8.35 -17.18 -5.77
C ALA A 1 8.26 -16.31 -7.01
N ASP A 2 8.54 -16.88 -8.18
CA ASP A 2 8.62 -16.16 -9.47
C ASP A 2 7.22 -15.99 -10.07
N LEU A 3 6.32 -15.41 -9.28
CA LEU A 3 4.94 -15.19 -9.69
C LEU A 3 4.75 -13.80 -10.32
N LEU A 4 5.53 -12.81 -9.92
CA LEU A 4 5.42 -11.46 -10.43
C LEU A 4 5.99 -11.39 -11.86
N GLY A 5 5.15 -11.04 -12.83
CA GLY A 5 5.59 -10.68 -14.18
C GLY A 5 5.76 -9.17 -14.32
N ARG A 6 4.68 -8.40 -14.11
CA ARG A 6 4.70 -6.94 -14.07
C ARG A 6 3.59 -6.36 -13.20
N ALA A 7 3.82 -5.18 -12.64
CA ALA A 7 2.88 -4.53 -11.73
C ALA A 7 2.63 -3.06 -12.09
N ARG A 8 1.38 -2.63 -11.94
CA ARG A 8 0.95 -1.23 -12.08
C ARG A 8 0.19 -0.83 -10.82
N GLY A 9 0.67 0.18 -10.11
CA GLY A 9 0.18 0.53 -8.78
C GLY A 9 -0.31 1.97 -8.68
N ALA A 10 -1.41 2.18 -7.97
CA ALA A 10 -1.84 3.49 -7.50
C ALA A 10 -1.62 3.59 -5.98
N LEU A 11 -0.87 4.60 -5.55
CA LEU A 11 -0.55 4.85 -4.15
C LEU A 11 -1.38 6.03 -3.66
N LEU A 12 -2.37 5.76 -2.81
CA LEU A 12 -3.14 6.76 -2.09
C LEU A 12 -2.36 7.10 -0.82
N ARG A 13 -1.67 8.23 -0.86
CA ARG A 13 -0.78 8.71 0.19
C ARG A 13 -1.56 9.56 1.18
N ARG A 14 -1.32 9.36 2.48
CA ARG A 14 -1.84 10.22 3.54
C ARG A 14 -1.30 11.64 3.35
N ALA A 15 -2.06 12.64 3.76
CA ALA A 15 -1.70 14.03 3.56
C ALA A 15 -0.56 14.49 4.46
N THR A 16 -0.62 14.05 5.71
CA THR A 16 0.26 14.43 6.81
C THR A 16 0.31 13.30 7.84
N ASP A 17 1.23 13.37 8.80
CA ASP A 17 1.28 12.45 9.94
C ASP A 17 0.22 12.82 10.98
N PRO A 18 -0.31 11.86 11.76
CA PRO A 18 -1.30 12.17 12.80
C PRO A 18 -0.85 13.25 13.78
N TRP A 19 0.43 13.24 14.18
CA TRP A 19 0.96 14.23 15.13
C TRP A 19 1.27 15.60 14.51
N LYS A 20 1.19 15.73 13.17
CA LYS A 20 1.38 16.98 12.43
C LYS A 20 0.08 17.46 11.78
N SER A 21 -1.07 16.92 12.18
CA SER A 21 -2.34 17.21 11.51
C SER A 21 -2.80 18.67 11.68
N ASP A 22 -2.34 19.32 12.73
CA ASP A 22 -2.52 20.75 13.01
C ASP A 22 -1.61 21.65 12.15
N LEU A 23 -0.45 21.14 11.71
CA LEU A 23 0.53 21.90 10.94
C LEU A 23 0.19 22.00 9.45
N GLY A 24 -0.60 21.08 8.92
CA GLY A 24 -1.03 21.10 7.52
C GLY A 24 -1.59 19.77 7.03
N GLY A 25 -2.19 19.79 5.83
CA GLY A 25 -2.82 18.61 5.22
C GLY A 25 -3.66 18.99 4.01
N ILE A 26 -4.52 18.09 3.55
CA ILE A 26 -5.58 18.39 2.60
C ILE A 26 -6.90 17.95 3.22
N MET A 27 -7.95 18.77 3.12
CA MET A 27 -9.21 18.53 3.82
C MET A 27 -10.31 17.96 2.93
N ASN A 28 -10.47 18.50 1.72
CA ASN A 28 -11.61 18.16 0.85
C ASN A 28 -11.17 18.08 -0.63
N THR A 29 -10.00 17.51 -0.88
CA THR A 29 -9.48 17.36 -2.24
C THR A 29 -8.48 16.21 -2.32
N VAL A 30 -8.06 15.89 -3.54
CA VAL A 30 -6.97 14.98 -3.84
C VAL A 30 -5.94 15.71 -4.68
N VAL A 31 -4.65 15.41 -4.46
CA VAL A 31 -3.55 16.07 -5.19
C VAL A 31 -2.70 15.01 -5.87
N PRO A 32 -2.80 14.82 -7.20
CA PRO A 32 -1.98 13.85 -7.93
C PRO A 32 -0.51 14.31 -7.98
N GLU A 33 0.42 13.36 -7.99
CA GLU A 33 1.80 13.67 -8.37
C GLU A 33 1.89 14.05 -9.85
N SER A 34 2.74 15.02 -10.18
CA SER A 34 2.84 15.59 -11.53
C SER A 34 3.54 14.69 -12.56
N ARG A 35 4.11 13.56 -12.13
CA ARG A 35 4.88 12.64 -12.98
C ARG A 35 4.39 11.21 -12.82
N ILE A 36 4.29 10.54 -13.96
CA ILE A 36 4.09 9.09 -14.06
C ILE A 36 5.29 8.50 -14.84
N PRO A 37 5.99 7.47 -14.33
CA PRO A 37 5.83 6.92 -12.98
C PRO A 37 6.19 7.94 -11.89
N SER A 38 5.52 7.84 -10.75
CA SER A 38 5.93 8.52 -9.52
C SER A 38 7.27 7.94 -9.01
N HIS A 39 7.92 8.62 -8.07
CA HIS A 39 9.27 8.24 -7.60
C HIS A 39 9.35 6.83 -6.98
N GLN A 40 8.24 6.26 -6.50
CA GLN A 40 8.26 4.95 -5.85
C GLN A 40 8.67 3.81 -6.80
N ALA A 41 8.42 3.92 -8.10
CA ALA A 41 8.86 2.90 -9.08
C ALA A 41 10.40 2.89 -9.27
N PRO A 42 11.09 4.01 -9.58
CA PRO A 42 12.55 4.01 -9.62
C PRO A 42 13.17 3.68 -8.27
N ASP A 43 12.58 4.12 -7.15
CA ASP A 43 13.07 3.74 -5.81
C ASP A 43 13.01 2.23 -5.59
N ALA A 44 11.90 1.56 -5.94
CA ALA A 44 11.79 0.10 -5.83
C ALA A 44 12.84 -0.61 -6.70
N ARG A 45 13.17 -0.05 -7.88
CA ARG A 45 14.22 -0.58 -8.75
C ARG A 45 15.65 -0.43 -8.20
N THR A 46 15.86 0.41 -7.19
CA THR A 46 17.16 0.44 -6.49
C THR A 46 17.37 -0.79 -5.60
N VAL A 47 16.29 -1.50 -5.24
CA VAL A 47 16.32 -2.73 -4.45
C VAL A 47 16.25 -3.97 -5.35
N ASP A 48 15.37 -3.94 -6.36
CA ASP A 48 15.21 -4.99 -7.36
C ASP A 48 15.27 -4.39 -8.78
N PRO A 49 16.46 -4.35 -9.41
CA PRO A 49 16.65 -3.69 -10.71
C PRO A 49 15.78 -4.24 -11.84
N ASP A 50 15.39 -5.51 -11.77
CA ASP A 50 14.64 -6.20 -12.82
C ASP A 50 13.12 -6.01 -12.69
N LEU A 51 12.67 -5.25 -11.69
CA LEU A 51 11.26 -5.05 -11.39
C LEU A 51 10.53 -4.21 -12.47
N ASP A 52 9.66 -4.85 -13.27
CA ASP A 52 8.72 -4.18 -14.18
C ASP A 52 7.55 -3.57 -13.38
N VAL A 53 7.80 -2.38 -12.83
CA VAL A 53 6.81 -1.61 -12.07
C VAL A 53 6.62 -0.19 -12.61
N VAL A 54 5.36 0.25 -12.62
CA VAL A 54 4.96 1.65 -12.81
C VAL A 54 4.05 2.02 -11.66
N THR A 55 4.30 3.17 -11.05
CA THR A 55 3.49 3.70 -9.95
C THR A 55 2.89 5.03 -10.34
N MET A 56 1.68 5.27 -9.86
CA MET A 56 1.01 6.56 -9.85
C MET A 56 0.70 6.87 -8.39
N ALA A 57 0.82 8.13 -7.98
CA ALA A 57 0.58 8.50 -6.60
C ALA A 57 -0.33 9.71 -6.50
N VAL A 58 -1.18 9.71 -5.48
CA VAL A 58 -2.13 10.79 -5.17
C VAL A 58 -2.16 10.99 -3.68
N LYS A 59 -2.10 12.25 -3.23
CA LYS A 59 -2.34 12.61 -1.84
C LYS A 59 -3.84 12.67 -1.58
N VAL A 60 -4.30 12.04 -0.50
CA VAL A 60 -5.71 11.97 -0.08
C VAL A 60 -5.91 12.56 1.33
N PRO A 61 -7.11 13.04 1.71
CA PRO A 61 -7.38 13.73 2.98
C PRO A 61 -7.47 12.73 4.15
N GLU A 62 -6.33 12.16 4.51
CA GLU A 62 -6.19 11.09 5.50
C GLU A 62 -4.85 11.22 6.24
N THR A 63 -4.74 10.66 7.44
CA THR A 63 -3.53 10.75 8.29
C THR A 63 -3.01 9.39 8.76
N LEU A 64 -3.81 8.32 8.73
CA LEU A 64 -3.48 7.06 9.41
C LEU A 64 -2.50 6.18 8.62
N GLY A 65 -2.66 6.12 7.30
CA GLY A 65 -1.86 5.21 6.48
C GLY A 65 -2.00 5.43 4.99
N HIS A 66 -1.20 4.71 4.21
CA HIS A 66 -1.31 4.68 2.76
C HIS A 66 -2.13 3.47 2.32
N VAL A 67 -2.83 3.60 1.20
CA VAL A 67 -3.50 2.48 0.54
C VAL A 67 -2.90 2.30 -0.84
N HIS A 68 -2.47 1.07 -1.16
CA HIS A 68 -1.97 0.73 -2.47
C HIS A 68 -2.97 -0.15 -3.21
N LEU A 69 -3.27 0.21 -4.44
CA LEU A 69 -4.12 -0.55 -5.35
C LEU A 69 -3.23 -1.06 -6.48
N TRP A 70 -3.22 -2.37 -6.69
CA TRP A 70 -2.31 -3.00 -7.65
C TRP A 70 -3.07 -3.80 -8.69
N THR A 71 -2.70 -3.59 -9.95
CA THR A 71 -2.99 -4.51 -11.05
C THR A 71 -1.72 -5.25 -11.38
N VAL A 72 -1.73 -6.57 -11.23
CA VAL A 72 -0.55 -7.43 -11.41
C VAL A 72 -0.81 -8.42 -12.54
N ARG A 73 0.16 -8.55 -13.45
CA ARG A 73 0.22 -9.65 -14.40
C ARG A 73 1.23 -10.66 -13.88
N LEU A 74 0.78 -11.89 -13.69
CA LEU A 74 1.61 -12.99 -13.22
C LEU A 74 2.49 -13.54 -14.35
N ALA A 75 3.65 -14.07 -14.00
CA ALA A 75 4.58 -14.69 -14.95
C ALA A 75 4.07 -16.02 -15.52
N ARG A 76 3.13 -16.67 -14.81
CA ARG A 76 2.48 -17.92 -15.18
C ARG A 76 1.04 -17.96 -14.67
N GLY A 77 0.26 -18.94 -15.13
CA GLY A 77 -1.05 -19.23 -14.55
C GLY A 77 -0.93 -19.55 -13.05
N ALA A 78 -1.78 -18.91 -12.25
CA ALA A 78 -1.91 -19.13 -10.82
C ALA A 78 -3.31 -18.67 -10.38
N ASP A 79 -3.85 -19.28 -9.32
CA ASP A 79 -5.14 -18.89 -8.75
C ASP A 79 -4.99 -17.94 -7.55
N GLY A 80 -6.11 -17.58 -6.92
CA GLY A 80 -6.11 -16.71 -5.74
C GLY A 80 -5.38 -17.33 -4.55
N ASP A 81 -5.45 -18.65 -4.37
CA ASP A 81 -4.81 -19.34 -3.25
C ASP A 81 -3.29 -19.39 -3.43
N ASP A 82 -2.79 -19.53 -4.65
CA ASP A 82 -1.37 -19.37 -4.98
C ASP A 82 -0.83 -18.00 -4.56
N VAL A 83 -1.55 -16.92 -4.89
CA VAL A 83 -1.15 -15.55 -4.53
C VAL A 83 -1.19 -15.37 -3.02
N LEU A 84 -2.24 -15.83 -2.35
CA LEU A 84 -2.36 -15.73 -0.89
C LEU A 84 -1.29 -16.54 -0.16
N ARG A 85 -0.89 -17.70 -0.68
CA ARG A 85 0.23 -18.50 -0.15
C ARG A 85 1.57 -17.78 -0.33
N ALA A 86 1.81 -17.21 -1.50
CA ALA A 86 3.04 -16.45 -1.77
C ALA A 86 3.18 -15.25 -0.82
N LEU A 87 2.09 -14.50 -0.59
CA LEU A 87 2.08 -13.38 0.35
C LEU A 87 2.27 -13.83 1.80
N ALA A 88 1.66 -14.95 2.20
CA ALA A 88 1.79 -15.51 3.55
C ALA A 88 3.20 -16.02 3.88
N GLY A 89 4.01 -16.34 2.86
CA GLY A 89 5.41 -16.73 3.05
C GLY A 89 6.35 -15.56 3.39
N SER A 90 5.89 -14.30 3.31
CA SER A 90 6.69 -13.13 3.63
C SER A 90 6.58 -12.73 5.11
N THR A 91 7.71 -12.48 5.76
CA THR A 91 7.79 -12.24 7.22
C THR A 91 7.12 -10.96 7.71
N ARG A 92 6.82 -10.01 6.82
CA ARG A 92 6.28 -8.67 7.16
C ARG A 92 4.97 -8.34 6.46
N ILE A 93 4.28 -9.35 5.91
CA ILE A 93 2.97 -9.18 5.29
C ILE A 93 1.92 -9.86 6.17
N ALA A 94 0.96 -9.06 6.64
CA ALA A 94 -0.22 -9.56 7.34
C ALA A 94 -1.43 -9.57 6.41
N ARG A 95 -2.23 -10.63 6.46
CA ARG A 95 -3.48 -10.73 5.70
C ARG A 95 -4.63 -10.25 6.57
N VAL A 96 -5.46 -9.39 6.00
CA VAL A 96 -6.65 -8.83 6.66
C VAL A 96 -7.90 -9.39 6.00
N ARG A 97 -8.88 -9.81 6.80
CA ARG A 97 -10.17 -10.28 6.31
C ARG A 97 -11.25 -9.23 6.62
N ILE A 98 -11.79 -8.61 5.57
CA ILE A 98 -12.83 -7.56 5.68
C ILE A 98 -14.07 -8.06 6.45
N GLY A 99 -14.41 -9.35 6.31
CA GLY A 99 -15.52 -9.99 7.02
C GLY A 99 -15.40 -9.98 8.55
N HIS A 100 -14.22 -9.74 9.11
CA HIS A 100 -14.01 -9.59 10.57
C HIS A 100 -14.21 -8.14 11.06
N GLY A 101 -14.90 -7.29 10.30
CA GLY A 101 -15.12 -5.87 10.64
C GLY A 101 -13.96 -4.94 10.27
N LEU A 102 -12.87 -5.47 9.72
CA LEU A 102 -11.66 -4.73 9.32
C LEU A 102 -11.84 -4.01 7.97
N ARG A 103 -12.78 -3.06 7.91
CA ARG A 103 -13.26 -2.45 6.66
C ARG A 103 -12.49 -1.22 6.20
N GLY A 104 -11.73 -0.59 7.08
CA GLY A 104 -11.01 0.65 6.80
C GLY A 104 -9.69 0.70 7.54
N ILE A 105 -8.77 1.53 7.06
CA ILE A 105 -7.44 1.69 7.66
C ILE A 105 -7.51 2.23 9.10
N ASN A 106 -8.59 2.95 9.45
CA ASN A 106 -8.88 3.35 10.83
C ASN A 106 -9.11 2.13 11.75
N VAL A 107 -9.82 1.12 11.28
CA VAL A 107 -10.01 -0.11 12.06
C VAL A 107 -8.71 -0.92 12.15
N ILE A 108 -7.87 -0.91 11.10
CA ILE A 108 -6.54 -1.54 11.15
C ILE A 108 -5.63 -0.84 12.17
N LYS A 109 -5.70 0.48 12.23
CA LYS A 109 -5.00 1.32 13.19
C LYS A 109 -5.42 1.00 14.64
N GLU A 110 -6.72 0.85 14.89
CA GLU A 110 -7.24 0.40 16.20
C GLU A 110 -6.80 -1.03 16.54
N LEU A 111 -6.88 -1.97 15.58
CA LEU A 111 -6.38 -3.33 15.78
C LEU A 111 -4.89 -3.34 16.18
N ALA A 112 -4.07 -2.47 15.60
CA ALA A 112 -2.67 -2.37 15.99
C ALA A 112 -2.50 -1.87 17.44
N LEU A 113 -3.36 -0.95 17.91
CA LEU A 113 -3.40 -0.51 19.31
C LEU A 113 -3.84 -1.65 20.24
N ASP A 114 -4.89 -2.39 19.88
CA ASP A 114 -5.38 -3.56 20.65
C ASP A 114 -4.31 -4.65 20.77
N LEU A 115 -3.47 -4.81 19.76
CA LEU A 115 -2.31 -5.70 19.77
C LEU A 115 -1.11 -5.16 20.57
N GLY A 116 -1.25 -4.02 21.24
CA GLY A 116 -0.22 -3.41 22.08
C GLY A 116 0.99 -2.87 21.32
N ARG A 117 0.83 -2.51 20.03
CA ARG A 117 1.94 -2.03 19.21
C ARG A 117 2.33 -0.60 19.62
N PRO A 118 3.60 -0.35 20.00
CA PRO A 118 4.02 0.99 20.41
C PRO A 118 3.88 1.99 19.26
N ARG A 119 3.22 3.13 19.53
CA ARG A 119 2.99 4.20 18.56
C ARG A 119 2.28 3.74 17.29
N ALA A 120 1.46 2.68 17.41
CA ALA A 120 0.51 2.33 16.35
C ALA A 120 -0.24 3.57 15.94
#